data_AF-A0AAV2IP70-F1
#
_entry.id   AF-A0AAV2IP70-F1
#
_cell.length_a   1.000
_cell.length_b   1.000
_cell.length_c   1.000
_cell.angle_alpha   90.00
_cell.angle_beta   90.00
_cell.angle_gamma   90.00
#
_symmetry.space_group_name_H-M   'P 1'
#
loop_
_entity.id
_entity.type
_entity.pdbx_description
1 polymer ?
#
loop_
_entity_poly.entity_id
_entity_poly.type
_entity_poly.pdbx_seq_one_letter_code
_entity_poly.pdbx_strand_id
1 'polypeptide(L)'
;FEETFRNLHSAFRLFDFMNDGYIARIDFRRVLKEFGFEIAAIDLDAFLARAGISVVQGLINYKQFLNKFQSRGDSSILTKVMLRDGESLHKSFRRFETEEILRAEEMEKDVSNYFHADYLKLLGLLK
;
A
#
# COMPACT_ATOMS: atom_id res chain seq x y z
N PHE A 1 5.31 13.24 8.15
CA PHE A 1 4.88 11.88 8.58
C PHE A 1 3.37 11.68 8.73
N GLU A 2 2.60 12.60 9.33
CA GLU A 2 1.14 12.39 9.51
C GLU A 2 0.27 13.03 8.43
N GLU A 3 0.82 13.96 7.65
CA GLU A 3 0.07 14.70 6.64
C GLU A 3 -0.39 13.80 5.48
N THR A 4 0.48 12.93 4.99
CA THR A 4 0.15 11.95 3.94
C THR A 4 -0.99 11.03 4.35
N PHE A 5 -0.98 10.57 5.61
CA PHE A 5 -2.09 9.82 6.21
C PHE A 5 -3.38 10.64 6.25
N ARG A 6 -3.33 11.87 6.78
CA ARG A 6 -4.52 12.73 6.91
C ARG A 6 -5.15 13.04 5.55
N ASN A 7 -4.34 13.31 4.54
CA ASN A 7 -4.81 13.64 3.19
C ASN A 7 -5.53 12.44 2.58
N LEU A 8 -4.90 11.26 2.61
CA LEU A 8 -5.49 10.05 2.03
C LEU A 8 -6.71 9.56 2.82
N HIS A 9 -6.68 9.64 4.15
CA HIS A 9 -7.83 9.38 5.00
C HIS A 9 -9.01 10.29 4.68
N SER A 10 -8.77 11.58 4.49
CA SER A 10 -9.82 12.56 4.13
C SER A 10 -10.44 12.24 2.78
N ALA A 11 -9.64 11.81 1.79
CA ALA A 11 -10.15 11.39 0.49
C ALA A 11 -11.04 10.14 0.58
N PHE A 12 -10.62 9.11 1.33
CA PHE A 12 -11.47 7.93 1.53
C PHE A 12 -12.78 8.24 2.25
N ARG A 13 -12.74 9.15 3.23
CA ARG A 13 -13.92 9.60 3.97
C ARG A 13 -15.02 10.22 3.09
N LEU A 14 -14.68 10.75 1.92
CA LEU A 14 -15.66 11.28 0.96
C LEU A 14 -16.56 10.18 0.36
N PHE A 15 -16.10 8.93 0.39
CA PHE A 15 -16.83 7.77 -0.13
C PHE A 15 -17.41 6.86 0.97
N ASP A 16 -17.08 7.12 2.24
CA ASP A 16 -17.55 6.37 3.41
C ASP A 16 -18.84 6.97 3.97
N PHE A 17 -19.94 6.85 3.20
CA PHE A 17 -21.23 7.44 3.56
C PHE A 17 -21.82 6.89 4.87
N MET A 18 -21.52 5.62 5.19
CA MET A 18 -21.98 4.97 6.42
C MET A 18 -21.08 5.27 7.62
N ASN A 19 -19.92 5.91 7.39
CA ASN A 19 -18.87 6.19 8.37
C ASN A 19 -18.40 4.92 9.15
N ASP A 20 -18.47 3.76 8.51
CA ASP A 20 -18.11 2.47 9.09
C ASP A 20 -16.65 2.07 8.78
N GLY A 21 -15.97 2.83 7.91
CA GLY A 21 -14.60 2.55 7.50
C GLY A 21 -14.49 1.63 6.29
N TYR A 22 -15.59 1.35 5.60
CA TYR A 22 -15.64 0.51 4.42
C TYR A 22 -16.07 1.31 3.18
N ILE A 23 -15.43 1.04 2.05
CA ILE A 23 -15.81 1.61 0.76
C ILE A 23 -15.77 0.55 -0.33
N ALA A 24 -16.50 0.79 -1.43
CA ALA A 24 -16.49 -0.12 -2.57
C ALA A 24 -15.12 -0.15 -3.27
N ARG A 25 -14.79 -1.29 -3.88
CA ARG A 25 -13.55 -1.47 -4.66
C ARG A 25 -13.33 -0.39 -5.72
N ILE A 26 -14.40 0.04 -6.39
CA ILE A 26 -14.31 1.08 -7.42
C ILE A 26 -13.89 2.43 -6.84
N ASP A 27 -14.42 2.80 -5.68
CA ASP A 27 -14.13 4.07 -5.03
C ASP A 27 -12.75 4.04 -4.38
N PHE A 28 -12.34 2.90 -3.81
CA PHE A 28 -10.98 2.71 -3.34
C PHE A 28 -9.96 2.94 -4.47
N ARG A 29 -10.19 2.35 -5.66
CA ARG A 29 -9.34 2.55 -6.84
C ARG A 29 -9.35 3.99 -7.34
N ARG A 30 -10.50 4.67 -7.30
CA ARG A 30 -10.59 6.10 -7.65
C ARG A 30 -9.72 6.93 -6.72
N VAL A 31 -9.84 6.74 -5.42
CA VAL A 31 -9.01 7.45 -4.44
C VAL A 31 -7.52 7.16 -4.67
N LEU A 32 -7.12 5.91 -4.85
CA LEU A 32 -5.72 5.59 -5.17
C LEU A 32 -5.21 6.33 -6.41
N LYS A 33 -6.02 6.37 -7.48
CA LYS A 33 -5.67 7.08 -8.71
C LYS A 33 -5.47 8.58 -8.49
N GLU A 34 -6.32 9.23 -7.70
CA GLU A 34 -6.17 10.67 -7.37
C GLU A 34 -4.87 10.98 -6.61
N PHE A 35 -4.30 9.97 -5.94
CA PHE A 35 -3.01 10.07 -5.25
C PHE A 35 -1.82 9.59 -6.10
N GLY A 36 -2.04 9.37 -7.41
CA GLY A 36 -1.01 8.97 -8.36
C GLY A 36 -0.79 7.46 -8.45
N PHE A 37 -1.60 6.64 -7.78
CA PHE A 37 -1.47 5.19 -7.78
C PHE A 37 -2.47 4.56 -8.76
N GLU A 38 -2.03 4.33 -9.99
CA GLU A 38 -2.85 3.64 -10.99
C GLU A 38 -2.81 2.13 -10.78
N ILE A 39 -3.98 1.53 -10.54
CA ILE A 39 -4.11 0.08 -10.39
C ILE A 39 -5.29 -0.46 -11.20
N ALA A 40 -5.05 -1.52 -11.97
CA ALA A 40 -6.09 -2.22 -12.69
C ALA A 40 -7.03 -2.95 -11.72
N ALA A 41 -8.27 -3.22 -12.15
CA ALA A 41 -9.24 -3.91 -11.30
C ALA A 41 -8.80 -5.35 -10.96
N ILE A 42 -8.09 -5.99 -11.89
CA ILE A 42 -7.55 -7.34 -11.76
C ILE A 42 -6.38 -7.40 -10.76
N ASP A 43 -5.51 -6.39 -10.76
CA ASP A 43 -4.32 -6.35 -9.90
C ASP A 43 -4.65 -5.94 -8.44
N LEU A 44 -5.84 -5.37 -8.20
CA LEU A 44 -6.23 -4.88 -6.88
C LEU A 44 -6.24 -5.98 -5.82
N ASP A 45 -6.74 -7.17 -6.15
CA ASP A 45 -6.83 -8.25 -5.16
C ASP A 45 -5.46 -8.79 -4.78
N ALA A 46 -4.55 -8.94 -5.75
CA ALA A 46 -3.16 -9.32 -5.48
C ALA A 46 -2.48 -8.29 -4.58
N PHE A 47 -2.65 -6.99 -4.87
CA PHE A 47 -2.11 -5.91 -4.04
C PHE A 47 -2.64 -5.96 -2.60
N LEU A 48 -3.96 -6.04 -2.41
CA LEU A 48 -4.57 -6.08 -1.08
C LEU A 48 -4.17 -7.34 -0.31
N ALA A 49 -4.14 -8.49 -0.97
CA ALA A 49 -3.72 -9.76 -0.36
C ALA A 49 -2.28 -9.69 0.16
N ARG A 50 -1.36 -9.07 -0.59
CA ARG A 50 0.04 -8.89 -0.17
C ARG A 50 0.20 -7.96 1.02
N ALA A 51 -0.66 -6.95 1.11
CA ALA A 51 -0.77 -6.10 2.29
C ALA A 51 -1.49 -6.81 3.47
N GLY A 52 -2.08 -7.99 3.25
CA GLY A 52 -2.86 -8.73 4.24
C GLY A 52 -4.18 -8.02 4.57
N ILE A 53 -4.82 -7.45 3.56
CA ILE A 53 -6.12 -6.77 3.63
C ILE A 53 -7.11 -7.64 2.86
N SER A 54 -8.20 -8.03 3.51
CA SER A 54 -9.26 -8.81 2.87
C SER A 54 -10.36 -7.90 2.33
N VAL A 55 -10.96 -8.35 1.23
CA VAL A 55 -12.20 -7.77 0.69
C VAL A 55 -13.37 -8.58 1.22
N VAL A 56 -14.35 -7.91 1.82
CA VAL A 56 -15.57 -8.53 2.35
C VAL A 56 -16.76 -8.00 1.58
N GLN A 57 -17.48 -8.87 0.87
CA GLN A 57 -18.68 -8.49 0.10
C GLN A 57 -18.43 -7.33 -0.90
N GLY A 58 -17.25 -7.27 -1.51
CA GLY A 58 -16.87 -6.20 -2.44
C GLY A 58 -16.51 -4.87 -1.78
N LEU A 59 -16.41 -4.84 -0.45
CA LEU A 59 -16.00 -3.68 0.34
C LEU A 59 -14.58 -3.87 0.88
N ILE A 60 -13.86 -2.75 0.99
CA ILE A 60 -12.50 -2.68 1.51
C ILE A 60 -12.50 -1.83 2.78
N ASN A 61 -11.90 -2.35 3.84
CA ASN A 61 -11.63 -1.58 5.05
C ASN A 61 -10.44 -0.63 4.80
N TYR A 62 -10.71 0.59 4.37
CA TYR A 62 -9.65 1.55 4.04
C TYR A 62 -8.89 2.01 5.29
N LYS A 63 -9.51 1.96 6.49
CA LYS A 63 -8.83 2.28 7.75
C LYS A 63 -7.73 1.24 8.05
N GLN A 64 -8.01 -0.05 7.79
CA GLN A 64 -7.00 -1.10 7.89
C GLN A 64 -5.85 -0.88 6.91
N PHE A 65 -6.16 -0.51 5.67
CA PHE A 65 -5.16 -0.13 4.66
C PHE A 65 -4.23 0.97 5.17
N LEU A 66 -4.80 2.11 5.59
CA LEU A 66 -4.03 3.25 6.09
C LEU A 66 -3.15 2.86 7.29
N ASN A 67 -3.69 2.10 8.24
CA ASN A 67 -2.96 1.68 9.44
C ASN A 67 -1.77 0.76 9.10
N LYS A 68 -1.95 -0.17 8.15
CA LYS A 68 -0.88 -1.09 7.74
C LYS A 68 0.26 -0.36 7.05
N PHE A 69 -0.05 0.59 6.16
CA PHE A 69 0.97 1.33 5.42
C PHE A 69 1.62 2.45 6.25
N GLN A 70 0.95 3.02 7.25
CA GLN A 70 1.53 4.00 8.17
C GLN A 70 2.44 3.38 9.25
N SER A 71 2.31 2.08 9.53
CA SER A 71 3.12 1.40 10.55
C SER A 71 4.61 1.33 10.16
N ARG A 72 5.48 1.47 11.17
CA ARG A 72 6.95 1.35 11.07
C ARG A 72 7.54 0.26 11.96
N GLY A 73 6.71 -0.62 12.53
CA GLY A 73 7.21 -1.72 13.38
C GLY A 73 7.96 -2.79 12.59
N ASP A 74 8.63 -3.71 13.28
CA ASP A 74 9.47 -4.75 12.65
C ASP A 74 8.70 -5.67 11.69
N SER A 75 7.39 -5.86 11.93
CA SER A 75 6.51 -6.63 11.04
C SER A 75 5.68 -5.76 10.09
N SER A 76 6.05 -4.48 9.93
CA SER A 76 5.35 -3.55 9.05
C SER A 76 5.65 -3.82 7.57
N ILE A 77 4.77 -3.30 6.71
CA ILE A 77 4.98 -3.33 5.26
C ILE A 77 6.26 -2.56 4.90
N LEU A 78 6.56 -1.45 5.60
CA LEU A 78 7.80 -0.70 5.39
C LEU A 78 9.04 -1.59 5.61
N THR A 79 9.10 -2.29 6.73
CA THR A 79 10.24 -3.19 7.03
C THR A 79 10.34 -4.32 6.01
N LYS A 80 9.20 -4.91 5.62
CA LYS A 80 9.11 -5.92 4.57
C LYS A 80 9.65 -5.40 3.22
N VAL A 81 9.29 -4.18 2.82
CA VAL A 81 9.78 -3.54 1.59
C VAL A 81 11.29 -3.27 1.66
N MET A 82 11.79 -2.77 2.79
CA MET A 82 13.23 -2.49 2.98
C MET A 82 14.11 -3.73 2.93
N LEU A 83 13.68 -4.83 3.55
CA LEU A 83 14.45 -6.08 3.59
C LEU A 83 14.64 -6.68 2.19
N ARG A 84 13.64 -6.54 1.31
CA ARG A 84 13.70 -7.07 -0.06
C ARG A 84 14.75 -6.42 -0.93
N ASP A 85 14.94 -5.10 -0.80
CA ASP A 85 15.93 -4.37 -1.59
C ASP A 85 17.37 -4.76 -1.21
N GLY A 86 17.58 -5.34 -0.01
CA GLY A 86 18.88 -5.77 0.51
C GLY A 86 19.30 -7.21 0.18
N GLU A 87 18.38 -8.10 -0.20
CA GLU A 87 18.68 -9.53 -0.34
C GLU A 87 19.01 -9.95 -1.78
N SER A 88 20.27 -10.33 -2.02
CA SER A 88 20.71 -10.87 -3.32
C SER A 88 20.04 -12.20 -3.69
N LEU A 89 19.61 -13.00 -2.71
CA LEU A 89 18.88 -14.26 -2.92
C LEU A 89 17.47 -14.00 -3.45
N HIS A 90 16.80 -12.94 -2.96
CA HIS A 90 15.46 -12.56 -3.38
C HIS A 90 15.39 -12.19 -4.88
N LYS A 91 16.44 -11.56 -5.41
CA LYS A 91 16.56 -11.26 -6.86
C LYS A 91 16.54 -12.51 -7.75
N SER A 92 17.11 -13.62 -7.29
CA SER A 92 17.12 -14.88 -8.05
C SER A 92 15.74 -15.54 -8.07
N PHE A 93 14.99 -15.45 -6.97
CA PHE A 93 13.62 -15.99 -6.88
C PHE A 93 12.60 -15.17 -7.69
N ARG A 94 12.79 -13.85 -7.83
CA ARG A 94 11.95 -12.99 -8.67
C ARG A 94 11.81 -13.46 -10.13
N ARG A 95 12.77 -14.22 -10.66
CA ARG A 95 12.70 -14.77 -12.05
C ARG A 95 11.52 -15.69 -12.30
N PHE A 96 10.84 -16.17 -11.26
CA PHE A 96 9.69 -17.08 -11.37
C PHE A 96 8.36 -16.43 -10.96
N GLU A 97 8.34 -15.13 -10.65
CA GLU A 97 7.09 -14.44 -10.29
C GLU A 97 6.28 -14.01 -11.51
N THR A 98 4.96 -13.98 -11.37
CA THR A 98 4.05 -13.49 -12.40
C THR A 98 4.10 -11.96 -12.49
N GLU A 99 3.79 -11.41 -13.67
CA GLU A 99 3.66 -9.96 -13.88
C GLU A 99 2.68 -9.29 -12.89
N GLU A 100 1.59 -9.98 -12.56
CA GLU A 100 0.62 -9.52 -11.55
C GLU A 100 1.26 -9.36 -10.16
N ILE A 101 2.09 -10.34 -9.74
CA ILE A 101 2.80 -10.28 -8.47
C ILE A 101 3.80 -9.11 -8.47
N LEU A 102 4.55 -8.93 -9.57
CA LEU A 102 5.53 -7.85 -9.70
C LEU A 102 4.86 -6.47 -9.66
N ARG A 103 3.70 -6.29 -10.30
CA ARG A 103 2.94 -5.02 -10.24
C ARG A 103 2.39 -4.76 -8.85
N ALA A 104 1.86 -5.79 -8.19
CA ALA A 104 1.38 -5.67 -6.82
C ALA A 104 2.52 -5.36 -5.84
N GLU A 105 3.73 -5.86 -6.12
CA GLU A 105 4.95 -5.51 -5.39
C GLU A 105 5.35 -4.06 -5.57
N GLU A 106 5.39 -3.58 -6.80
CA GLU A 106 5.75 -2.19 -7.07
C GLU A 106 4.74 -1.24 -6.43
N MET A 107 3.44 -1.56 -6.50
CA MET A 107 2.40 -0.80 -5.82
C MET A 107 2.59 -0.77 -4.29
N GLU A 108 2.94 -1.91 -3.67
CA GLU A 108 3.26 -1.97 -2.23
C GLU A 108 4.43 -1.03 -1.88
N LYS A 109 5.47 -1.02 -2.71
CA LYS A 109 6.62 -0.13 -2.56
C LYS A 109 6.25 1.34 -2.73
N ASP A 110 5.50 1.70 -3.78
CA ASP A 110 5.11 3.07 -4.07
C ASP A 110 4.26 3.67 -2.95
N VAL A 111 3.26 2.91 -2.47
CA VAL A 111 2.42 3.35 -1.35
C VAL A 111 3.27 3.46 -0.07
N SER A 112 4.15 2.51 0.22
CA SER A 112 5.07 2.62 1.36
C SER A 112 5.97 3.86 1.27
N ASN A 113 6.51 4.16 0.09
CA ASN A 113 7.32 5.34 -0.14
C ASN A 113 6.51 6.61 0.10
N TYR A 114 5.26 6.67 -0.35
CA TYR A 114 4.38 7.81 -0.11
C TYR A 114 4.15 8.08 1.38
N PHE A 115 3.89 7.04 2.18
CA PHE A 115 3.70 7.21 3.63
C PHE A 115 5.00 7.61 4.37
N HIS A 116 6.16 7.14 3.89
CA HIS A 116 7.43 7.22 4.61
C HIS A 116 8.51 8.03 3.90
N ALA A 117 8.19 8.85 2.89
CA ALA A 117 9.16 9.56 2.06
C ALA A 117 10.22 10.33 2.88
N ASP A 118 9.77 11.15 3.83
CA ASP A 118 10.66 11.92 4.72
C ASP A 118 11.55 11.00 5.57
N TYR A 119 11.00 9.88 6.05
CA TYR A 119 11.70 8.95 6.93
C TYR A 119 12.78 8.20 6.15
N LEU A 120 12.44 7.71 4.96
CA LEU A 120 13.36 7.08 4.03
C LEU A 120 14.49 8.02 3.62
N LYS A 121 14.17 9.29 3.34
CA LYS A 121 15.17 10.32 3.03
C LYS A 121 16.14 10.52 4.19
N LEU A 122 15.64 10.63 5.42
CA LEU A 122 16.48 10.76 6.61
C LEU A 122 17.37 9.53 6.83
N LEU A 123 16.84 8.31 6.68
CA LEU A 123 17.65 7.09 6.76
C LEU A 123 18.75 7.02 5.70
N GLY A 124 18.48 7.51 4.49
CA GLY A 124 19.47 7.60 3.42
C GLY A 124 20.61 8.57 3.71
N LEU A 125 20.36 9.63 4.50
CA LEU A 125 21.37 10.61 4.90
C LEU A 125 22.28 10.13 6.04
N LEU A 126 21.90 9.06 6.75
CA LEU A 126 22.66 8.47 7.86
C LEU A 126 23.62 7.36 7.42
N LYS A 127 23.64 7.02 6.12
CA LYS A 127 24.54 6.05 5.49
C LYS A 127 25.68 6.78 4.79
#